data_AF-A7ATU3-F1
#
_entry.id   AF-A7ATU3-F1
#
_cell.length_a   1.000
_cell.length_b   1.000
_cell.length_c   1.000
_cell.angle_alpha   90.00
_cell.angle_beta   90.00
_cell.angle_gamma   90.00
#
_symmetry.space_group_name_H-M   'P 1'
#
loop_
_entity.id
_entity.type
_entity.pdbx_description
1 polymer ?
#
loop_
_entity_poly.entity_id
_entity_poly.type
_entity_poly.pdbx_seq_one_letter_code
_entity_poly.pdbx_strand_id
1 'polypeptide(L)'
;MNFVLSRQDKLPIGRNLDPDIIDGMNVMEVSLNNDCSHARLKICITGDSFQQRQGFSWLSKNNKLLRYRLAQILRHRKNVPTLSFESHNLIQQAGRKFIEQIASIAEVLMKMNEHLMNRRRRLGLPDEDEPQNDIKETIDEHPKGQFLI
;
A
#
# COMPACT_ATOMS: atom_id res chain seq x y z
N MET A 1 0.07 22.47 -4.59
CA MET A 1 -1.32 22.73 -5.03
C MET A 1 -2.09 21.43 -4.92
N ASN A 2 -2.96 21.31 -3.91
CA ASN A 2 -3.85 20.15 -3.76
C ASN A 2 -5.08 20.43 -4.62
N PHE A 3 -5.23 19.70 -5.74
CA PHE A 3 -6.44 19.73 -6.54
C PHE A 3 -7.52 18.94 -5.82
N VAL A 4 -8.13 19.53 -4.80
CA VAL A 4 -9.43 19.10 -4.32
C VAL A 4 -10.40 19.45 -5.44
N LEU A 5 -10.90 18.44 -6.17
CA LEU A 5 -12.07 18.58 -7.03
C LEU A 5 -13.21 19.01 -6.11
N SER A 6 -13.38 20.32 -5.96
CA SER A 6 -14.32 20.94 -5.04
C SER A 6 -15.73 20.43 -5.38
N ARG A 7 -16.42 20.00 -4.32
CA ARG A 7 -17.82 19.54 -4.20
C ARG A 7 -18.90 20.49 -4.80
N GLN A 8 -18.56 21.42 -5.68
CA GLN A 8 -19.39 22.58 -6.03
C GLN A 8 -19.98 22.56 -7.43
N ASP A 9 -19.44 21.79 -8.37
CA ASP A 9 -20.13 21.54 -9.63
C ASP A 9 -21.04 20.33 -9.41
N LYS A 10 -22.34 20.60 -9.20
CA LYS A 10 -23.42 19.60 -9.24
C LYS A 10 -23.32 18.85 -10.57
N LEU A 11 -22.46 17.84 -10.64
CA LEU A 11 -22.47 16.86 -11.70
C LEU A 11 -23.92 16.36 -11.76
N PRO A 12 -24.52 16.20 -12.96
CA PRO A 12 -25.73 15.40 -13.08
C PRO A 12 -25.29 13.97 -12.77
N ILE A 13 -25.15 13.69 -11.48
CA ILE A 13 -25.06 12.37 -10.92
C ILE A 13 -26.35 11.74 -11.42
N GLY A 14 -26.23 10.91 -12.45
CA GLY A 14 -27.39 10.21 -12.98
C GLY A 14 -28.14 9.58 -11.80
N ARG A 15 -29.47 9.48 -11.92
CA ARG A 15 -30.42 8.99 -10.90
C ARG A 15 -30.11 7.60 -10.28
N ASN A 16 -28.94 7.02 -10.57
CA ASN A 16 -28.57 5.62 -10.36
C ASN A 16 -27.36 5.43 -9.43
N LEU A 17 -26.82 6.48 -8.80
CA LEU A 17 -25.78 6.33 -7.77
C LEU A 17 -26.19 7.09 -6.51
N ASP A 18 -26.15 6.37 -5.39
CA ASP A 18 -26.44 6.92 -4.07
C ASP A 18 -25.46 8.07 -3.74
N PRO A 19 -25.95 9.25 -3.34
CA PRO A 19 -25.11 10.38 -2.93
C PRO A 19 -24.03 10.00 -1.90
N ASP A 20 -24.35 9.10 -0.97
CA ASP A 20 -23.41 8.67 0.07
C ASP A 20 -22.16 8.00 -0.51
N ILE A 21 -22.32 7.26 -1.61
CA ILE A 21 -21.20 6.61 -2.29
C ILE A 21 -20.26 7.68 -2.86
N ILE A 22 -20.80 8.75 -3.42
CA ILE A 22 -20.04 9.83 -4.07
C ILE A 22 -19.30 10.65 -3.02
N ASP A 23 -19.98 11.00 -1.93
CA ASP A 23 -19.36 11.72 -0.81
C ASP A 23 -18.28 10.87 -0.13
N GLY A 24 -18.42 9.54 -0.19
CA GLY A 24 -17.45 8.56 0.27
C GLY A 24 -16.30 8.26 -0.72
N MET A 25 -16.30 8.79 -1.94
CA MET A 25 -15.21 8.60 -2.91
C MET A 25 -14.04 9.52 -2.62
N ASN A 26 -12.84 8.96 -2.53
CA ASN A 26 -11.61 9.69 -2.35
C ASN A 26 -10.52 9.23 -3.34
N VAL A 27 -9.80 10.18 -3.93
CA VAL A 27 -8.65 9.89 -4.80
C VAL A 27 -7.40 9.80 -3.93
N MET A 28 -6.81 8.61 -3.87
CA MET A 28 -5.67 8.32 -3.01
C MET A 28 -4.33 8.59 -3.71
N GLU A 29 -4.25 8.22 -4.98
CA GLU A 29 -3.03 8.34 -5.78
C GLU A 29 -3.39 8.54 -7.24
N VAL A 30 -2.58 9.33 -7.94
CA VAL A 30 -2.67 9.51 -9.38
C VAL A 30 -1.30 9.24 -9.98
N SER A 31 -1.20 8.22 -10.82
CA SER A 31 0.01 7.88 -11.57
C SER A 31 -0.21 8.26 -13.03
N LEU A 32 0.67 9.10 -13.57
CA LEU A 32 0.61 9.53 -14.96
C LEU A 32 1.75 8.88 -15.75
N ASN A 33 1.49 8.48 -16.99
CA ASN A 33 2.55 8.04 -17.89
C ASN A 33 3.41 9.23 -18.35
N ASN A 34 4.66 8.99 -18.76
CA ASN A 34 5.62 10.01 -19.21
C ASN A 34 5.04 10.94 -20.29
N ASP A 35 4.29 10.38 -21.25
CA ASP A 35 3.68 11.16 -22.34
C ASP A 35 2.38 11.89 -21.95
N CYS A 36 1.98 11.82 -20.67
CA CYS A 36 0.76 12.40 -20.14
C CYS A 36 -0.54 11.93 -20.85
N SER A 37 -0.48 10.82 -21.59
CA SER A 37 -1.61 10.26 -22.36
C SER A 37 -2.56 9.38 -21.54
N HIS A 38 -2.05 8.79 -20.45
CA HIS A 38 -2.80 7.88 -19.59
C HIS A 38 -2.57 8.24 -18.13
N ALA A 39 -3.65 8.35 -17.37
CA ALA A 39 -3.65 8.56 -15.93
C ALA A 39 -4.35 7.40 -15.24
N ARG A 40 -3.67 6.77 -14.30
CA ARG A 40 -4.17 5.72 -13.43
C ARG A 40 -4.49 6.31 -12.07
N LEU A 41 -5.76 6.27 -11.68
CA LEU A 41 -6.26 6.82 -10.43
C LEU A 41 -6.58 5.68 -9.47
N LYS A 42 -5.94 5.68 -8.30
CA LYS A 42 -6.30 4.79 -7.20
C LYS A 42 -7.36 5.48 -6.35
N ILE A 43 -8.54 4.90 -6.30
CA ILE A 43 -9.70 5.46 -5.63
C ILE A 43 -10.08 4.57 -4.45
N CYS A 44 -10.34 5.20 -3.31
CA CYS A 44 -10.96 4.55 -2.16
C CYS A 44 -12.43 5.00 -2.10
N ILE A 45 -13.35 4.05 -1.99
CA ILE A 45 -14.78 4.33 -1.83
C ILE A 45 -15.18 3.79 -0.46
N THR A 46 -15.62 4.69 0.41
CA THR A 46 -16.09 4.33 1.75
C THR A 46 -17.42 3.62 1.61
N GLY A 47 -17.57 2.46 2.24
CA GLY A 47 -18.79 1.66 2.14
C GLY A 47 -18.52 0.16 1.99
N ASP A 48 -19.61 -0.59 1.83
CA ASP A 48 -19.56 -2.03 1.64
C ASP A 48 -19.05 -2.42 0.23
N SER A 49 -18.79 -3.71 0.03
CA SER A 49 -18.30 -4.22 -1.27
C SER A 49 -19.26 -3.95 -2.43
N PHE A 50 -20.56 -3.81 -2.15
CA PHE A 50 -21.57 -3.54 -3.16
C PHE A 50 -21.53 -2.09 -3.62
N GLN A 51 -21.50 -1.14 -2.68
CA GLN A 51 -21.33 0.29 -2.90
C GLN A 51 -20.02 0.59 -3.64
N GLN A 52 -18.92 -0.07 -3.25
CA GLN A 52 -17.64 0.03 -3.96
C GLN A 52 -17.79 -0.37 -5.43
N ARG A 53 -18.39 -1.53 -5.73
CA ARG A 53 -18.64 -1.98 -7.11
C ARG A 53 -19.51 -1.02 -7.89
N GLN A 54 -20.58 -0.50 -7.28
CA GLN A 54 -21.45 0.49 -7.93
C GLN A 54 -20.70 1.77 -8.25
N GLY A 55 -19.88 2.27 -7.32
CA GLY A 55 -19.04 3.44 -7.53
C GLY A 55 -18.04 3.27 -8.67
N PHE A 56 -17.31 2.14 -8.72
CA PHE A 56 -16.39 1.85 -9.83
C PHE A 56 -17.10 1.68 -11.17
N SER A 57 -18.29 1.05 -11.17
CA SER A 57 -19.12 0.93 -12.37
C SER A 57 -19.55 2.32 -12.87
N TRP A 58 -19.95 3.20 -11.97
CA TRP A 58 -20.33 4.57 -12.30
C TRP A 58 -19.14 5.37 -12.85
N LEU A 59 -17.97 5.30 -12.22
CA LEU A 59 -16.74 5.96 -12.71
C LEU A 59 -16.38 5.52 -14.13
N SER A 60 -16.48 4.22 -14.39
CA SER A 60 -16.19 3.64 -15.70
C SER A 60 -17.18 4.10 -16.76
N LYS A 61 -18.48 4.11 -16.44
CA LYS A 61 -19.56 4.60 -17.33
C LYS A 61 -19.43 6.09 -17.64
N ASN A 62 -19.01 6.89 -16.65
CA ASN A 62 -18.90 8.34 -16.78
C ASN A 62 -17.51 8.83 -17.23
N ASN A 63 -16.60 7.92 -17.58
CA ASN A 63 -15.22 8.26 -17.94
C ASN A 63 -15.12 9.33 -19.04
N LYS A 64 -15.93 9.24 -20.11
CA LYS A 64 -15.96 10.25 -21.18
C LYS A 64 -16.34 11.63 -20.67
N LEU A 65 -17.35 11.71 -19.81
CA LEU A 65 -17.81 12.96 -19.20
C LEU A 65 -16.73 13.55 -18.29
N LEU A 66 -16.13 12.72 -17.43
CA LEU A 66 -15.04 13.13 -16.55
C LEU A 66 -13.84 13.65 -17.35
N ARG A 67 -13.46 12.96 -18.42
CA ARG A 67 -12.40 13.40 -19.33
C ARG A 67 -12.73 14.71 -20.03
N TYR A 68 -13.98 14.90 -20.47
CA TYR A 68 -14.42 16.16 -21.06
C TYR A 68 -14.29 17.32 -20.07
N ARG A 69 -14.71 17.14 -18.82
CA ARG A 69 -14.53 18.16 -17.76
C ARG A 69 -13.05 18.41 -17.47
N LEU A 70 -12.26 17.34 -17.40
CA LEU A 70 -10.81 17.48 -17.26
C LEU A 70 -10.20 18.27 -18.41
N ALA A 71 -10.68 18.10 -19.64
CA ALA A 71 -10.24 18.88 -20.80
C ALA A 71 -10.58 20.37 -20.66
N GLN A 72 -11.76 20.70 -20.11
CA GLN A 72 -12.15 22.09 -19.84
C GLN A 72 -11.23 22.74 -18.80
N ILE A 73 -10.85 22.01 -17.75
CA ILE A 73 -9.91 22.48 -16.73
C ILE A 73 -8.49 22.59 -17.31
N LEU A 74 -8.07 21.58 -18.07
CA LEU A 74 -6.76 21.51 -18.72
C LEU A 74 -6.73 22.18 -20.10
N ARG A 75 -7.54 23.24 -20.32
CA ARG A 75 -7.64 23.94 -21.62
C ARG A 75 -6.30 24.40 -22.22
N HIS A 76 -5.28 24.58 -21.36
CA HIS A 76 -3.94 25.02 -21.74
C HIS A 76 -3.02 23.88 -22.20
N ARG A 77 -3.45 22.62 -22.09
CA ARG A 77 -2.67 21.44 -22.47
C ARG A 77 -3.22 20.86 -23.78
N LYS A 78 -2.31 20.46 -24.67
CA LYS A 78 -2.65 19.82 -25.95
C LYS A 78 -3.25 18.43 -25.77
N ASN A 79 -2.86 17.73 -24.71
CA ASN A 79 -3.29 16.35 -24.45
C ASN A 79 -4.06 16.28 -23.13
N VAL A 80 -5.14 15.51 -23.14
CA VAL A 80 -5.97 15.22 -21.95
C VAL A 80 -5.88 13.72 -21.72
N PRO A 81 -5.37 13.27 -20.56
CA PRO A 81 -5.12 11.85 -20.32
C PRO A 81 -6.42 11.03 -20.36
N THR A 82 -6.30 9.79 -20.82
CA THR A 82 -7.31 8.76 -20.62
C THR A 82 -7.26 8.34 -19.15
N LEU A 83 -8.41 8.33 -18.48
CA LEU A 83 -8.51 7.97 -17.06
C LEU A 83 -8.74 6.48 -16.92
N SER A 84 -7.98 5.80 -16.06
CA SER A 84 -8.27 4.46 -15.57
C SER A 84 -8.43 4.49 -14.05
N PHE A 85 -9.34 3.68 -13.54
CA PHE A 85 -9.70 3.67 -12.12
C PHE A 85 -9.36 2.31 -11.52
N GLU A 86 -8.64 2.32 -10.40
CA GLU A 86 -8.24 1.13 -9.65
C GLU A 86 -8.69 1.26 -8.21
N SER A 87 -9.09 0.13 -7.61
CA SER A 87 -9.48 0.11 -6.21
C SER A 87 -8.27 0.22 -5.31
N HIS A 88 -8.34 1.15 -4.36
CA HIS A 88 -7.32 1.33 -3.36
C HIS A 88 -7.73 0.65 -2.07
N ASN A 89 -7.06 -0.45 -1.74
CA ASN A 89 -7.23 -1.11 -0.46
C ASN A 89 -6.28 -0.49 0.58
N LEU A 90 -6.85 0.26 1.53
CA LEU A 90 -6.10 0.92 2.61
C LEU A 90 -5.29 -0.07 3.46
N ILE A 91 -5.82 -1.28 3.68
CA ILE A 91 -5.16 -2.33 4.47
C ILE A 91 -3.88 -2.79 3.75
N GLN A 92 -3.98 -3.02 2.44
CA GLN A 92 -2.82 -3.42 1.65
C GLN A 92 -1.77 -2.31 1.54
N GLN A 93 -2.19 -1.05 1.47
CA GLN A 93 -1.25 0.08 1.45
C GLN A 93 -0.51 0.22 2.78
N ALA A 94 -1.21 0.10 3.91
CA ALA A 94 -0.59 0.16 5.23
C ALA A 94 0.46 -0.96 5.40
N GLY A 95 0.12 -2.19 4.98
CA GLY A 95 1.07 -3.31 4.98
C GLY A 95 2.31 -3.06 4.12
N ARG A 96 2.14 -2.56 2.89
CA ARG A 96 3.27 -2.23 2.00
C ARG A 96 4.20 -1.18 2.59
N LYS A 97 3.63 -0.08 3.09
CA LYS A 97 4.42 1.00 3.72
C LYS A 97 5.17 0.52 4.95
N PHE A 98 4.56 -0.38 5.73
CA PHE A 98 5.21 -0.98 6.89
C PHE A 98 6.41 -1.86 6.48
N ILE A 99 6.27 -2.69 5.44
CA ILE A 99 7.36 -3.50 4.91
C ILE A 99 8.49 -2.64 4.34
N GLU A 100 8.16 -1.58 3.60
CA GLU A 100 9.15 -0.63 3.07
C GLU A 100 9.96 0.05 4.19
N GLN A 101 9.30 0.42 5.30
CA GLN A 101 9.98 0.98 6.47
C GLN A 101 10.90 -0.03 7.14
N ILE A 102 10.46 -1.29 7.31
CA ILE A 102 11.30 -2.36 7.87
C ILE A 102 12.54 -2.57 7.00
N ALA A 103 12.38 -2.62 5.67
CA ALA A 103 13.49 -2.80 4.74
C ALA A 103 14.51 -1.65 4.85
N SER A 104 14.04 -0.41 4.95
CA SER A 104 14.91 0.76 5.14
C SER A 104 15.69 0.68 6.45
N ILE A 105 15.05 0.30 7.56
CA ILE A 105 15.72 0.12 8.86
C ILE A 105 16.76 -1.01 8.76
N ALA A 106 16.41 -2.14 8.15
CA ALA A 106 17.32 -3.26 7.96
C ALA A 106 18.56 -2.86 7.15
N GLU A 107 18.41 -2.05 6.09
CA GLU A 107 19.52 -1.53 5.30
C GLU A 107 20.47 -0.66 6.14
N VAL A 108 19.92 0.21 6.99
CA VAL A 108 20.72 1.04 7.92
C VAL A 108 21.48 0.17 8.91
N LEU A 109 20.82 -0.83 9.50
CA LEU A 109 21.45 -1.78 10.43
C LEU A 109 22.56 -2.58 9.76
N MET A 110 22.36 -3.05 8.53
CA MET A 110 23.37 -3.77 7.76
C MET A 110 24.60 -2.89 7.48
N LYS A 111 24.39 -1.64 7.04
CA LYS A 111 25.48 -0.67 6.82
C LYS A 111 26.26 -0.37 8.11
N MET A 112 25.55 -0.23 9.22
CA MET A 112 26.18 -0.03 10.53
C MET A 112 26.99 -1.25 10.95
N ASN A 113 26.45 -2.46 10.78
CA ASN A 113 27.14 -3.70 11.10
C ASN A 113 28.39 -3.88 10.23
N GLU A 114 28.29 -3.63 8.92
CA GLU A 114 29.43 -3.66 8.00
C GLU A 114 30.54 -2.70 8.46
N HIS A 115 30.18 -1.48 8.87
CA HIS A 115 31.15 -0.52 9.38
C HIS A 115 31.84 -0.99 10.68
N LEU A 116 31.09 -1.60 11.59
CA LEU A 116 31.65 -2.18 12.83
C LEU A 116 32.59 -3.34 12.53
N MET A 117 32.20 -4.26 11.63
CA MET A 117 33.04 -5.39 11.23
C MET A 117 34.31 -4.91 10.53
N ASN A 118 34.21 -3.91 9.65
CA ASN A 118 35.37 -3.30 9.01
C ASN A 118 36.31 -2.63 10.02
N ARG A 119 35.77 -2.01 11.08
CA ARG A 119 36.58 -1.46 12.19
C ARG A 119 37.27 -2.56 12.99
N ARG A 120 36.57 -3.65 13.34
CA ARG A 120 37.13 -4.80 14.07
C ARG A 120 38.27 -5.47 13.29
N ARG A 121 38.09 -5.71 11.98
CA ARG A 121 39.14 -6.25 11.09
C ARG A 121 40.40 -5.39 11.07
N ARG A 122 40.26 -4.06 11.01
CA ARG A 122 41.40 -3.13 11.08
C ARG A 122 42.15 -3.20 12.42
N LEU A 123 41.47 -3.56 13.50
CA LEU A 123 42.04 -3.68 14.83
C LEU A 123 42.53 -5.11 15.15
N GLY A 124 42.35 -6.08 14.24
CA GLY A 124 42.80 -7.46 14.42
C GLY A 124 42.08 -8.22 15.54
N LEU A 125 40.84 -7.84 15.89
CA LEU A 125 40.07 -8.57 16.89
C LEU A 125 39.49 -9.88 16.32
N PRO A 126 39.44 -10.96 17.11
CA PRO A 126 38.85 -12.23 16.70
C PRO A 126 37.33 -12.11 16.48
N ASP A 127 36.80 -12.92 15.57
CA ASP A 127 35.37 -13.07 15.35
C ASP A 127 34.79 -13.95 16.46
N GLU A 128 33.85 -13.40 17.23
CA GLU A 128 33.15 -14.10 18.32
C GLU A 128 32.01 -14.93 17.72
N ASP A 129 32.33 -16.08 17.14
CA ASP A 129 31.35 -17.06 16.65
C ASP A 129 31.53 -18.41 17.38
N GLU A 130 31.06 -18.54 18.62
CA GLU A 130 30.57 -19.84 19.12
C GLU A 130 29.44 -19.66 20.16
N PRO A 131 28.24 -20.19 19.92
CA PRO A 131 27.27 -20.41 20.99
C PRO A 131 27.75 -21.60 21.85
N GLN A 132 28.21 -21.34 23.07
CA GLN A 132 28.43 -22.36 24.09
C GLN A 132 27.07 -22.90 24.57
N ASN A 133 26.54 -23.91 23.87
CA ASN A 133 25.40 -24.68 24.34
C ASN A 133 25.87 -25.82 25.26
N ASP A 134 26.19 -25.49 26.51
CA ASP A 134 26.32 -26.49 27.59
C ASP A 134 25.08 -26.42 28.49
N ILE A 135 23.97 -27.03 28.04
CA ILE A 135 22.91 -27.49 28.93
C ILE A 135 22.73 -28.98 28.68
N LYS A 136 23.38 -29.81 29.51
CA LYS A 136 23.10 -31.24 29.61
C LYS A 136 21.72 -31.42 30.24
N GLU A 137 20.69 -31.65 29.43
CA GLU A 137 19.43 -32.23 29.91
C GLU A 137 19.71 -33.67 30.36
N THR A 138 19.81 -33.86 31.67
CA THR A 138 19.73 -35.18 32.29
C THR A 138 18.25 -35.46 32.49
N ILE A 139 17.65 -36.22 31.59
CA ILE A 139 16.26 -36.68 31.75
C ILE A 139 16.32 -37.93 32.63
N ASP A 140 15.96 -37.76 33.91
CA ASP A 140 15.78 -38.87 34.85
C ASP A 140 14.66 -39.79 34.35
N GLU A 141 15.01 -41.07 34.15
CA GLU A 141 14.09 -42.17 33.91
C GLU A 141 13.14 -42.33 35.10
N HIS A 142 11.83 -42.25 34.85
CA HIS A 142 10.82 -42.80 35.77
C HIS A 142 10.31 -44.14 35.22
N PRO A 143 10.36 -45.24 35.99
CA PRO A 143 9.85 -46.53 35.55
C PRO A 143 8.31 -46.53 35.54
N LYS A 144 7.72 -46.97 34.43
CA LYS A 144 6.28 -47.23 34.33
C LYS A 144 5.95 -48.46 35.19
N GLY A 145 5.43 -48.21 36.39
CA GLY A 145 4.84 -49.24 37.24
C GLY A 145 3.62 -49.89 36.57
N GLN A 146 3.67 -51.22 36.47
CA GLN A 146 2.54 -52.12 36.28
C GLN A 146 1.50 -51.97 37.40
N PHE A 147 0.21 -52.11 37.06
CA PHE A 147 -0.83 -52.96 37.70
C PHE A 147 -2.04 -52.89 36.74
N LEU A 148 -2.36 -53.88 35.90
CA LEU A 148 -2.99 -55.20 36.10
C LEU A 148 -4.33 -55.19 36.86
N ILE A 149 -5.38 -55.39 36.04
CA ILE A 149 -6.76 -55.88 36.27
C ILE A 149 -7.74 -54.95 36.99
#